data_AF-A0A074ZHH6-F1
#
_entry.id   AF-A0A074ZHH6-F1
#
_cell.length_a   1.000
_cell.length_b   1.000
_cell.length_c   1.000
_cell.angle_alpha   90.00
_cell.angle_beta   90.00
_cell.angle_gamma   90.00
#
_symmetry.space_group_name_H-M   'P 1'
#
loop_
_entity.id
_entity.type
_entity.pdbx_description
1 polymer ?
#
loop_
_entity_poly.entity_id
_entity_poly.type
_entity_poly.pdbx_seq_one_letter_code
_entity_poly.pdbx_strand_id
1 'polypeptide(L)'
;MEQCPEEKANFFSRMFYTWLNPTLKEAARSPITTEAIYRRPEIEGSDYVTGKLEQHWEQEKRKPRPSLHRAVYRAQLKYMVYTAITILTEVLSLNQKSVVNSSAGHIINLLSTDAQRFELTFMFLHYAWVGPLQALVVFYLMGEITLVPTICGAAVMAVFIPMQSLMNRAYSKL
;
A
#
# COMPACT_ATOMS: atom_id res chain seq x y z
N MET A 1 10.75 16.74 -21.65
CA MET A 1 10.97 15.66 -20.65
C MET A 1 11.36 14.39 -21.37
N GLU A 2 12.57 13.92 -21.10
CA GLU A 2 13.15 12.69 -21.63
C GLU A 2 12.41 11.45 -21.06
N GLN A 3 12.33 10.36 -21.81
CA GLN A 3 11.60 9.14 -21.41
C GLN A 3 12.33 8.40 -20.27
N CYS A 4 11.58 7.79 -19.34
CA CYS A 4 12.16 7.07 -18.21
C CYS A 4 13.05 5.88 -18.68
N PRO A 5 14.32 5.79 -18.25
CA PRO A 5 15.24 4.73 -18.67
C PRO A 5 14.84 3.34 -18.13
N GLU A 6 13.97 3.29 -17.12
CA GLU A 6 13.39 2.04 -16.61
C GLU A 6 12.56 1.29 -17.68
N GLU A 7 11.91 2.01 -18.60
CA GLU A 7 11.10 1.39 -19.66
C GLU A 7 11.97 0.64 -20.68
N LYS A 8 13.21 1.08 -20.86
CA LYS A 8 14.20 0.48 -21.77
C LYS A 8 15.14 -0.50 -21.05
N ALA A 9 15.01 -0.62 -19.73
CA ALA A 9 15.90 -1.42 -18.90
C ALA A 9 15.60 -2.92 -18.99
N ASN A 10 16.65 -3.72 -19.18
CA ASN A 10 16.57 -5.18 -19.08
C ASN A 10 16.23 -5.63 -17.65
N PHE A 11 15.77 -6.87 -17.50
CA PHE A 11 15.39 -7.46 -16.22
C PHE A 11 16.40 -7.20 -15.08
N PHE A 12 17.69 -7.42 -15.32
CA PHE A 12 18.75 -7.18 -14.33
C PHE A 12 18.89 -5.71 -13.94
N SER A 13 18.74 -4.80 -14.91
CA SER A 13 18.81 -3.36 -14.63
C SER A 13 17.63 -2.91 -13.77
N ARG A 14 16.44 -3.46 -14.03
CA ARG A 14 15.26 -3.26 -13.18
C ARG A 14 15.43 -3.86 -11.78
N MET A 15 15.94 -5.09 -11.70
CA MET A 15 16.11 -5.81 -10.43
C MET A 15 17.13 -5.15 -9.49
N PHE A 16 18.24 -4.62 -10.05
CA PHE A 16 19.29 -3.96 -9.28
C PHE A 16 19.21 -2.44 -9.31
N TYR A 17 18.13 -1.88 -9.87
CA TYR A 17 17.90 -0.42 -10.00
C TYR A 17 19.07 0.35 -10.63
N THR A 18 19.90 -0.31 -11.45
CA THR A 18 21.10 0.32 -12.00
C THR A 18 20.80 1.41 -13.03
N TRP A 19 19.58 1.43 -13.58
CA TRP A 19 19.06 2.50 -14.42
C TRP A 19 18.98 3.86 -13.69
N LEU A 20 18.99 3.88 -12.36
CA LEU A 20 18.92 5.09 -11.53
C LEU A 20 20.29 5.78 -11.35
N ASN A 21 21.39 5.06 -11.57
CA ASN A 21 22.76 5.57 -11.42
C ASN A 21 23.04 6.90 -12.18
N PRO A 22 22.66 7.08 -13.46
CA PRO A 22 22.88 8.34 -14.16
C PRO A 22 22.18 9.52 -13.49
N THR A 23 20.93 9.36 -13.05
CA THR A 23 20.20 10.40 -12.32
C THR A 23 20.83 10.75 -10.99
N LEU A 24 21.28 9.76 -10.21
CA LEU A 24 21.94 10.02 -8.93
C LEU A 24 23.26 10.78 -9.11
N LYS A 25 24.00 10.46 -10.18
CA LYS A 25 25.25 11.15 -10.52
C LYS A 25 25.01 12.59 -10.97
N GLU A 26 23.90 12.86 -11.66
CA GLU A 26 23.51 14.21 -12.08
C GLU A 26 23.01 15.05 -10.90
N ALA A 27 22.14 14.47 -10.07
CA ALA A 27 21.64 15.09 -8.84
C ALA A 27 22.76 15.43 -7.83
N ALA A 28 23.85 14.66 -7.84
CA ALA A 28 25.02 14.95 -7.00
C ALA A 28 25.86 16.14 -7.50
N ARG A 29 25.71 16.53 -8.77
CA ARG A 29 26.51 17.60 -9.40
C ARG A 29 25.75 18.93 -9.46
N SER A 30 24.44 18.88 -9.65
CA SER A 30 23.59 20.05 -9.83
C SER A 30 22.30 19.91 -9.00
N PRO A 31 21.76 21.00 -8.43
CA PRO A 31 20.44 20.98 -7.81
C PRO A 31 19.40 20.52 -8.83
N ILE A 32 18.50 19.63 -8.41
CA ILE A 32 17.56 18.94 -9.29
C ILE A 32 16.58 19.95 -9.89
N THR A 33 16.77 20.31 -11.16
CA THR A 33 15.82 21.12 -11.93
C THR A 33 14.69 20.24 -12.46
N THR A 34 13.46 20.76 -12.53
CA THR A 34 12.27 20.06 -13.07
C THR A 34 12.45 19.51 -14.49
N GLU A 35 13.41 20.07 -15.25
CA GLU A 35 13.75 19.63 -16.60
C GLU A 35 14.59 18.35 -16.64
N ALA A 36 15.33 18.05 -15.56
CA ALA A 36 16.16 16.85 -15.41
C ALA A 36 15.35 15.63 -14.92
N ILE A 37 14.08 15.83 -14.56
CA ILE A 37 13.18 14.76 -14.13
C ILE A 37 12.65 14.04 -15.36
N TYR A 38 12.73 12.71 -15.35
CA TYR A 38 12.20 11.88 -16.41
C TYR A 38 10.68 12.03 -16.54
N ARG A 39 10.21 11.88 -17.78
CA ARG A 39 8.79 11.78 -18.09
C ARG A 39 8.21 10.57 -17.35
N ARG A 40 7.10 10.79 -16.64
CA ARG A 40 6.29 9.74 -16.02
C ARG A 40 5.88 8.69 -17.07
N PRO A 41 5.92 7.38 -16.75
CA PRO A 41 5.36 6.35 -17.61
C PRO A 41 3.90 6.63 -17.98
N GLU A 42 3.51 6.37 -19.23
CA GLU A 42 2.13 6.62 -19.70
C GLU A 42 1.08 5.80 -18.92
N ILE A 43 1.48 4.62 -18.44
CA ILE A 43 0.65 3.72 -17.61
C ILE A 43 0.33 4.29 -16.21
N GLU A 44 1.12 5.25 -15.74
CA GLU A 44 0.93 5.97 -14.47
C GLU A 44 0.36 7.38 -14.69
N GLY A 45 0.10 7.75 -15.94
CA GLY A 45 -0.54 9.00 -16.30
C GLY A 45 -1.95 9.07 -15.71
N SER A 46 -2.33 10.25 -15.23
CA SER A 46 -3.71 10.52 -14.79
C SER A 46 -4.69 10.19 -15.90
N ASP A 47 -4.33 10.45 -17.15
CA ASP A 47 -5.21 10.26 -18.31
C ASP A 47 -5.49 8.78 -18.56
N TYR A 48 -4.49 7.91 -18.36
CA TYR A 48 -4.65 6.47 -18.48
C TYR A 48 -5.48 5.90 -17.34
N VAL A 49 -5.17 6.27 -16.09
CA VAL A 49 -5.92 5.80 -14.90
C VAL A 49 -7.36 6.32 -14.92
N THR A 50 -7.55 7.60 -15.27
CA THR A 50 -8.87 8.23 -15.40
C THR A 50 -9.63 7.63 -16.57
N GLY A 51 -9.01 7.42 -17.72
CA GLY A 51 -9.67 6.78 -18.88
C GLY A 51 -10.14 5.35 -18.58
N LYS A 52 -9.32 4.56 -17.87
CA LYS A 52 -9.69 3.20 -17.44
C LYS A 52 -10.77 3.20 -16.37
N LEU A 53 -10.73 4.15 -15.44
CA LEU A 53 -11.79 4.36 -14.45
C LEU A 53 -13.09 4.78 -15.12
N GLU A 54 -13.06 5.73 -16.04
CA GLU A 54 -14.21 6.25 -16.78
C GLU A 54 -14.87 5.12 -17.59
N GLN A 55 -14.06 4.29 -18.27
CA GLN A 55 -14.54 3.12 -19.00
C GLN A 55 -15.34 2.15 -18.10
N HIS A 56 -14.86 1.91 -16.88
CA HIS A 56 -15.58 1.06 -15.91
C HIS A 56 -16.75 1.78 -15.22
N TRP A 57 -16.67 3.10 -15.07
CA TRP A 57 -17.73 3.94 -14.54
C TRP A 57 -18.94 3.98 -15.47
N GLU A 58 -18.72 4.13 -16.78
CA GLU A 58 -19.75 4.06 -17.81
C GLU A 58 -20.46 2.69 -17.83
N GLN A 59 -19.74 1.61 -17.54
CA GLN A 59 -20.34 0.27 -17.41
C GLN A 59 -21.17 0.13 -16.13
N GLU A 60 -20.77 0.77 -15.04
CA GLU A 60 -21.48 0.72 -13.75
C GLU A 60 -22.73 1.61 -13.75
N LYS A 61 -22.74 2.73 -14.49
CA LYS A 61 -23.92 3.61 -14.67
C LYS A 61 -25.13 2.88 -15.25
N ARG A 62 -24.93 1.80 -16.01
CA ARG A 62 -26.00 0.99 -16.61
C ARG A 62 -26.74 0.10 -15.59
N LYS A 63 -26.28 0.03 -14.34
CA LYS A 63 -26.89 -0.79 -13.29
C LYS A 63 -27.89 0.01 -12.46
N PRO A 64 -28.92 -0.64 -11.88
CA PRO A 64 -29.97 0.03 -11.09
C PRO A 64 -29.46 0.70 -9.81
N ARG A 65 -28.25 0.37 -9.34
CA ARG A 65 -27.58 1.03 -8.21
C ARG A 65 -26.10 1.28 -8.55
N PRO A 66 -25.78 2.41 -9.19
CA PRO A 66 -24.39 2.75 -9.51
C PRO A 66 -23.65 3.11 -8.23
N SER A 67 -22.41 2.63 -8.12
CA SER A 67 -21.57 2.91 -6.95
C SER A 67 -20.12 3.08 -7.36
N LEU A 68 -19.55 4.23 -7.03
CA LEU A 68 -18.21 4.65 -7.47
C LEU A 68 -17.11 3.72 -6.94
N HIS A 69 -17.25 3.22 -5.71
CA HIS A 69 -16.33 2.24 -5.13
C HIS A 69 -16.25 0.93 -5.93
N ARG A 70 -17.35 0.48 -6.56
CA ARG A 70 -17.33 -0.72 -7.42
C ARG A 70 -16.63 -0.49 -8.75
N ALA A 71 -16.79 0.70 -9.34
CA ALA A 71 -16.10 1.08 -10.56
C ALA A 71 -14.58 1.22 -10.33
N VAL A 72 -14.19 1.86 -9.22
CA VAL A 72 -12.79 1.95 -8.77
C VAL A 72 -12.20 0.56 -8.51
N TYR A 73 -12.92 -0.30 -7.77
CA TYR A 73 -12.52 -1.67 -7.53
C TYR A 73 -12.28 -2.44 -8.84
N ARG A 74 -13.15 -2.27 -9.85
CA ARG A 74 -13.03 -2.89 -11.18
C ARG A 74 -11.87 -2.38 -12.02
N ALA A 75 -11.56 -1.10 -11.94
CA ALA A 75 -10.43 -0.51 -12.66
C ALA A 75 -9.06 -0.96 -12.10
N GLN A 76 -8.98 -1.23 -10.80
CA GLN A 76 -7.75 -1.61 -10.07
C GLN A 76 -7.67 -3.11 -9.71
N LEU A 77 -8.63 -3.90 -10.18
CA LEU A 77 -9.05 -5.19 -9.60
C LEU A 77 -7.96 -6.28 -9.55
N LYS A 78 -6.93 -6.29 -10.41
CA LYS A 78 -5.92 -7.37 -10.38
C LYS A 78 -5.03 -7.38 -9.14
N TYR A 79 -4.61 -6.21 -8.65
CA TYR A 79 -3.71 -6.09 -7.50
C TYR A 79 -4.49 -5.77 -6.21
N MET A 80 -5.66 -5.15 -6.36
CA MET A 80 -6.53 -4.76 -5.24
C MET A 80 -7.38 -5.94 -4.71
N VAL A 81 -7.70 -6.98 -5.50
CA VAL A 81 -8.53 -8.12 -5.03
C VAL A 81 -7.88 -8.88 -3.88
N TYR A 82 -6.56 -9.07 -3.91
CA TYR A 82 -5.86 -9.87 -2.90
C TYR A 82 -5.83 -9.19 -1.52
N THR A 83 -5.63 -7.87 -1.50
CA THR A 83 -5.60 -7.07 -0.26
C THR A 83 -7.00 -6.61 0.16
N ALA A 84 -7.94 -6.45 -0.78
CA ALA A 84 -9.32 -6.09 -0.46
C ALA A 84 -10.11 -7.24 0.15
N ILE A 85 -9.84 -8.51 -0.20
CA ILE A 85 -10.52 -9.66 0.43
C ILE A 85 -10.26 -9.69 1.95
N THR A 86 -9.03 -9.39 2.38
CA THR A 86 -8.64 -9.34 3.80
C THR A 86 -9.15 -8.09 4.53
N ILE A 87 -9.23 -6.94 3.85
CA ILE A 87 -9.76 -5.70 4.45
C ILE A 87 -11.29 -5.71 4.49
N LEU A 88 -11.99 -6.29 3.49
CA LEU A 88 -13.45 -6.35 3.49
C LEU A 88 -14.00 -7.20 4.63
N THR A 89 -13.32 -8.28 5.02
CA THR A 89 -13.72 -9.09 6.18
C THR A 89 -13.66 -8.31 7.49
N GLU A 90 -12.69 -7.38 7.61
CA GLU A 90 -12.53 -6.52 8.80
C GLU A 90 -13.51 -5.32 8.76
N VAL A 91 -13.68 -4.69 7.58
CA VAL A 91 -14.45 -3.44 7.40
C VAL A 91 -15.96 -3.66 7.35
N LEU A 92 -16.44 -4.85 6.96
CA LEU A 92 -17.87 -5.20 7.04
C LEU A 92 -18.42 -5.19 8.49
N SER A 93 -17.55 -5.04 9.50
CA SER A 93 -17.92 -4.83 10.89
C SER A 93 -18.14 -3.35 11.31
N LEU A 94 -17.83 -2.35 10.46
CA LEU A 94 -17.89 -0.93 10.85
C LEU A 94 -18.85 -0.09 9.95
N ASN A 95 -19.77 0.59 10.64
CA ASN A 95 -21.10 1.00 10.21
C ASN A 95 -21.18 2.28 9.34
N GLN A 96 -22.23 2.36 8.52
CA GLN A 96 -22.41 3.20 7.33
C GLN A 96 -23.14 4.54 7.60
N LYS A 97 -22.63 5.41 8.49
CA LYS A 97 -23.33 6.67 8.80
C LYS A 97 -22.39 7.87 9.00
N SER A 98 -21.88 8.46 7.92
CA SER A 98 -21.55 9.91 7.83
C SER A 98 -20.72 10.27 6.58
N VAL A 99 -21.35 10.43 5.41
CA VAL A 99 -20.69 11.13 4.27
C VAL A 99 -21.74 11.93 3.49
N VAL A 100 -22.31 12.99 4.09
CA VAL A 100 -23.18 13.92 3.34
C VAL A 100 -22.76 15.39 3.50
N ASN A 101 -21.83 15.73 4.41
CA ASN A 101 -21.46 17.14 4.67
C ASN A 101 -19.96 17.44 4.50
N SER A 102 -19.34 16.98 3.41
CA SER A 102 -17.90 17.21 3.18
C SER A 102 -17.65 18.29 2.12
N SER A 103 -17.08 19.42 2.56
CA SER A 103 -16.63 20.54 1.72
C SER A 103 -15.54 20.12 0.71
N ALA A 104 -15.41 20.81 -0.43
CA ALA A 104 -14.42 20.51 -1.47
C ALA A 104 -12.96 20.42 -0.94
N GLY A 105 -12.61 21.22 0.07
CA GLY A 105 -11.31 21.13 0.74
C GLY A 105 -11.12 19.83 1.55
N HIS A 106 -12.21 19.28 2.10
CA HIS A 106 -12.20 17.98 2.77
C HIS A 106 -11.98 16.85 1.77
N ILE A 107 -12.55 16.94 0.56
CA ILE A 107 -12.35 15.94 -0.51
C ILE A 107 -10.89 15.93 -0.97
N ILE A 108 -10.24 17.09 -1.13
CA ILE A 108 -8.83 17.19 -1.53
C ILE A 108 -7.91 16.67 -0.42
N ASN A 109 -8.18 17.03 0.83
CA ASN A 109 -7.41 16.55 1.97
C ASN A 109 -7.54 15.02 2.14
N LEU A 110 -8.75 14.49 1.97
CA LEU A 110 -9.03 13.06 1.96
C LEU A 110 -8.29 12.38 0.80
N LEU A 111 -8.32 12.94 -0.40
CA LEU A 111 -7.60 12.38 -1.55
C LEU A 111 -6.09 12.36 -1.34
N SER A 112 -5.49 13.43 -0.82
CA SER A 112 -4.03 13.50 -0.67
C SER A 112 -3.50 12.74 0.55
N THR A 113 -4.16 12.87 1.70
CA THR A 113 -3.71 12.25 2.97
C THR A 113 -4.09 10.79 3.03
N ASP A 114 -5.32 10.44 2.61
CA ASP A 114 -5.78 9.06 2.73
C ASP A 114 -5.26 8.18 1.60
N ALA A 115 -4.99 8.70 0.39
CA ALA A 115 -4.33 7.92 -0.65
C ALA A 115 -2.92 7.49 -0.22
N GLN A 116 -2.12 8.40 0.34
CA GLN A 116 -0.79 8.07 0.85
C GLN A 116 -0.86 7.02 1.98
N ARG A 117 -1.80 7.17 2.92
CA ARG A 117 -2.02 6.20 4.00
C ARG A 117 -2.47 4.83 3.45
N PHE A 118 -3.27 4.82 2.39
CA PHE A 118 -3.75 3.60 1.75
C PHE A 118 -2.61 2.83 1.06
N GLU A 119 -1.71 3.53 0.36
CA GLU A 119 -0.51 2.93 -0.23
C GLU A 119 0.39 2.27 0.83
N LEU A 120 0.66 2.97 1.93
CA LEU A 120 1.42 2.41 3.06
C LEU A 120 0.70 1.22 3.70
N THR A 121 -0.63 1.30 3.86
CA THR A 121 -1.42 0.21 4.45
C THR A 121 -1.29 -1.06 3.62
N PHE A 122 -1.39 -0.96 2.29
CA PHE A 122 -1.19 -2.13 1.43
C PHE A 122 0.23 -2.68 1.45
N MET A 123 1.22 -1.80 1.54
CA MET A 123 2.62 -2.20 1.69
C MET A 123 2.82 -3.00 2.98
N PHE A 124 2.18 -2.63 4.09
CA PHE A 124 2.36 -3.32 5.38
C PHE A 124 1.36 -4.44 5.67
N LEU A 125 0.22 -4.50 4.97
CA LEU A 125 -0.86 -5.45 5.26
C LEU A 125 -0.40 -6.91 5.25
N HIS A 126 0.53 -7.26 4.36
CA HIS A 126 1.01 -8.65 4.25
C HIS A 126 1.78 -9.12 5.50
N TYR A 127 2.39 -8.21 6.27
CA TYR A 127 3.06 -8.57 7.53
C TYR A 127 2.07 -9.02 8.61
N ALA A 128 0.80 -8.64 8.52
CA ALA A 128 -0.22 -9.03 9.49
C ALA A 128 -0.40 -10.55 9.59
N TRP A 129 -0.20 -11.28 8.48
CA TRP A 129 -0.32 -12.75 8.44
C TRP A 129 1.04 -13.45 8.28
N VAL A 130 2.01 -12.83 7.59
CA VAL A 130 3.38 -13.37 7.48
C VAL A 130 4.07 -13.40 8.85
N GLY A 131 3.87 -12.39 9.71
CA GLY A 131 4.50 -12.31 11.03
C GLY A 131 4.15 -13.49 11.95
N PRO A 132 2.84 -13.78 12.20
CA PRO A 132 2.44 -14.92 13.01
C PRO A 132 2.91 -16.26 12.45
N LEU A 133 2.82 -16.45 11.13
CA LEU A 133 3.29 -17.66 10.47
C LEU A 133 4.80 -17.86 10.66
N GLN A 134 5.59 -16.80 10.47
CA GLN A 134 7.03 -16.82 10.67
C GLN A 134 7.40 -17.13 12.12
N ALA A 135 6.70 -16.53 13.10
CA ALA A 135 6.93 -16.81 14.51
C ALA A 135 6.67 -18.29 14.85
N LEU A 136 5.57 -18.87 14.34
CA LEU A 136 5.25 -20.29 14.53
C LEU A 136 6.34 -21.21 13.95
N VAL A 137 6.83 -20.93 12.74
CA VAL A 137 7.90 -21.72 12.12
C VAL A 137 9.20 -21.65 12.94
N VAL A 138 9.58 -20.46 13.43
CA VAL A 138 10.79 -20.28 14.24
C VAL A 138 10.68 -21.01 15.58
N PHE A 139 9.54 -20.89 16.27
CA PHE A 139 9.33 -21.60 17.54
C PHE A 139 9.31 -23.12 17.36
N TYR A 140 8.72 -23.62 16.26
CA TYR A 140 8.74 -25.04 15.95
C TYR A 140 10.18 -25.55 15.76
N LEU A 141 10.98 -24.87 14.93
CA LEU A 141 12.36 -25.25 14.67
C LEU A 141 13.25 -25.14 15.93
N MET A 142 13.06 -24.12 16.77
CA MET A 142 13.79 -24.03 18.05
C MET A 142 13.36 -25.11 19.05
N GLY A 143 12.08 -25.50 19.05
CA GLY A 143 11.56 -26.55 19.93
C GLY A 143 12.22 -27.91 19.72
N GLU A 144 12.59 -28.23 18.48
CA GLU A 144 13.32 -29.45 18.12
C GLU A 144 14.76 -29.48 18.65
N ILE A 145 15.39 -28.31 18.83
CA ILE A 145 16.79 -28.20 19.28
C ILE A 145 16.86 -28.05 20.80
N THR A 146 16.03 -27.19 21.40
CA THR A 146 16.02 -26.95 22.85
C THR A 146 14.71 -26.35 23.33
N LEU A 147 14.03 -27.02 24.27
CA LEU A 147 12.70 -26.62 24.74
C LEU A 147 12.72 -25.34 25.61
N VAL A 148 13.72 -25.19 26.49
CA VAL A 148 13.75 -24.12 27.51
C VAL A 148 13.88 -22.71 26.89
N PRO A 149 14.81 -22.44 25.95
CA PRO A 149 14.92 -21.11 25.32
C PRO A 149 13.69 -20.75 24.48
N THR A 150 13.05 -21.74 23.86
CA THR A 150 11.83 -21.59 23.06
C THR A 150 10.67 -21.06 23.90
N ILE A 151 10.47 -21.64 25.08
CA ILE A 151 9.42 -21.20 26.02
C ILE A 151 9.72 -19.79 26.56
N CYS A 152 10.98 -19.52 26.91
CA CYS A 152 11.39 -18.17 27.35
C CYS A 152 11.15 -17.12 26.26
N GLY A 153 11.48 -17.42 25.00
CA GLY A 153 11.24 -16.53 23.86
C GLY A 153 9.75 -16.28 23.62
N ALA A 154 8.92 -17.33 23.70
CA ALA A 154 7.48 -17.21 23.56
C ALA A 154 6.85 -16.35 24.67
N ALA A 155 7.32 -16.50 25.92
CA ALA A 155 6.89 -15.69 27.05
C ALA A 155 7.23 -14.20 26.86
N VAL A 156 8.42 -13.89 26.35
CA VAL A 156 8.83 -12.51 26.03
C VAL A 156 7.93 -11.93 24.93
N MET A 157 7.68 -12.67 23.84
CA MET A 157 6.78 -12.19 22.78
C MET A 157 5.35 -11.94 23.28
N ALA A 158 4.85 -12.82 24.15
CA ALA A 158 3.52 -12.67 24.75
C ALA A 158 3.37 -11.40 25.59
N VAL A 159 4.46 -10.88 26.17
CA VAL A 159 4.47 -9.61 26.92
C VAL A 159 4.69 -8.40 26.01
N PHE A 160 5.49 -8.54 24.96
CA PHE A 160 5.77 -7.44 24.02
C PHE A 160 4.56 -7.04 23.18
N ILE A 161 3.75 -8.00 22.72
CA ILE A 161 2.54 -7.74 21.91
C ILE A 161 1.54 -6.82 22.63
N PRO A 162 1.11 -7.09 23.89
CA PRO A 162 0.20 -6.21 24.60
C PRO A 162 0.86 -4.86 24.93
N MET A 163 2.16 -4.83 25.24
CA MET A 163 2.88 -3.58 25.47
C MET A 163 2.86 -2.67 24.24
N GLN A 164 3.16 -3.21 23.05
CA GLN A 164 3.10 -2.48 21.78
C GLN A 164 1.68 -1.95 21.49
N SER A 165 0.65 -2.76 21.77
CA SER A 165 -0.76 -2.35 21.59
C SER A 165 -1.16 -1.23 22.55
N LEU A 166 -0.78 -1.32 23.83
CA LEU A 166 -1.05 -0.29 24.84
C LEU A 166 -0.34 1.01 24.49
N MET A 167 0.91 0.94 24.06
CA MET A 167 1.69 2.11 23.65
C MET A 167 1.08 2.77 22.41
N ASN A 168 0.64 2.00 21.41
CA ASN A 168 -0.06 2.53 20.25
C ASN A 168 -1.40 3.22 20.63
N ARG A 169 -2.13 2.63 21.59
CA ARG A 169 -3.35 3.24 22.17
C ARG A 169 -3.06 4.52 22.96
N ALA A 170 -1.90 4.63 23.58
CA ALA A 170 -1.48 5.84 24.27
C ALA A 170 -1.10 6.94 23.26
N TYR A 171 -0.30 6.61 22.24
CA TYR A 171 0.09 7.53 21.17
C TYR A 171 -1.10 8.06 20.36
N SER A 172 -2.12 7.23 20.10
CA SER A 172 -3.33 7.66 19.38
C SER A 172 -4.27 8.55 20.21
N LYS A 173 -4.04 8.69 21.52
CA LYS A 173 -4.80 9.57 22.42
C LYS A 173 -4.11 10.92 22.67
N LEU A 174 -2.84 11.05 22.28
CA LEU A 174 -2.11 12.32 22.22
C LEU A 174 -2.44 13.03 20.90
#